data_AF-A0A1W9QR93-F1
#
_entry.id   AF-A0A1W9QR93-F1
#
_cell.length_a   1.000
_cell.length_b   1.000
_cell.length_c   1.000
_cell.angle_alpha   90.00
_cell.angle_beta   90.00
_cell.angle_gamma   90.00
#
_symmetry.space_group_name_H-M   'P 1'
#
loop_
_entity.id
_entity.type
_entity.pdbx_description
1 polymer ?
#
loop_
_entity_poly.entity_id
_entity_poly.type
_entity_poly.pdbx_seq_one_letter_code
_entity_poly.pdbx_strand_id
1 'polypeptide(L)'
;MKEAHKLLKEWSYEFTPLDKGYTDKTLYVNLSDNTIKVKTVPAEMKEKFIGGKGYGLRYLWDATKPDTKWNDPENEINIFSGPIGGVTQYSGAGKSLCVSLSPQTDIPIDSNVGGHYGPFVKFAGFDGIEIQGKAKNDNTVVFIDGVNHKVEIFEAPEEPLDSHHLAEVFHEMYADDEKDRKNISVVSTGAAAENSLIGMLNFSFFDPKRKMVRLKQAGRGGIGTVFRDKKLKALIVKIPGVKGNLNNVVDLSAISERGKRFNKEMRELDDSQAEMRTKGTAHITNIMNDYDLLPVNNFKLGSHTDADKIHSNIYKEKYFTQGMPDGCWIGCNMSCAKGVDNYLIRSGPYAGEKVLVEGPEYETTSSLGSIMGIFNPDFTIESNFYCDTYGICTISWGTIMGFLMECFEAGILNEERTGGLKLNFGNADAAMELLHLVAKGEGFGKIAGMGVRKLKQYFEEKGWGDPKFMQDIGMENKGLEYSQYVSKESLAQQGG
;
A
#
# COMPACT_ATOMS: atom_id res chain seq x y z
N MET A 1 -21.40 5.51 -15.67
CA MET A 1 -20.31 4.64 -15.18
C MET A 1 -20.66 3.16 -15.34
N LYS A 2 -21.40 2.52 -14.43
CA LYS A 2 -21.67 1.06 -14.52
C LYS A 2 -22.33 0.60 -15.83
N GLU A 3 -23.25 1.39 -16.39
CA GLU A 3 -23.90 1.08 -17.67
C GLU A 3 -22.93 1.07 -18.87
N ALA A 4 -21.79 1.75 -18.76
CA ALA A 4 -20.72 1.74 -19.76
C ALA A 4 -19.79 0.53 -19.63
N HIS A 5 -19.97 -0.31 -18.60
CA HIS A 5 -19.15 -1.50 -18.41
C HIS A 5 -19.43 -2.53 -19.49
N LYS A 6 -18.36 -3.13 -20.01
CA LYS A 6 -18.45 -4.21 -20.99
C LYS A 6 -18.01 -5.51 -20.36
N LEU A 7 -18.95 -6.43 -20.15
CA LEU A 7 -18.66 -7.78 -19.66
C LEU A 7 -17.80 -8.54 -20.69
N LEU A 8 -16.64 -9.02 -20.24
CA LEU A 8 -15.71 -9.81 -21.05
C LEU A 8 -15.80 -11.30 -20.70
N LYS A 9 -16.05 -11.62 -19.43
CA LYS A 9 -16.20 -13.00 -18.93
C LYS A 9 -17.07 -13.03 -17.68
N GLU A 10 -17.98 -13.98 -17.63
CA GLU A 10 -18.64 -14.43 -16.40
C GLU A 10 -18.25 -15.89 -16.15
N TRP A 11 -18.00 -16.24 -14.89
CA TRP A 11 -17.75 -17.60 -14.46
C TRP A 11 -18.41 -17.86 -13.11
N SER A 12 -19.28 -18.87 -13.03
CA SER A 12 -19.91 -19.31 -11.77
C SER A 12 -19.06 -20.38 -11.10
N TYR A 13 -19.06 -20.42 -9.77
CA TYR A 13 -18.29 -21.40 -8.99
C TYR A 13 -19.10 -22.06 -7.89
N GLU A 14 -18.66 -23.24 -7.50
CA GLU A 14 -19.17 -23.92 -6.32
C GLU A 14 -18.51 -23.32 -5.07
N PHE A 15 -19.33 -22.65 -4.25
CA PHE A 15 -18.90 -22.06 -2.99
C PHE A 15 -18.31 -23.12 -2.06
N THR A 16 -17.20 -22.75 -1.40
CA THR A 16 -16.56 -23.60 -0.38
C THR A 16 -16.43 -22.81 0.91
N PRO A 17 -17.13 -23.20 1.99
CA PRO A 17 -16.97 -22.52 3.27
C PRO A 17 -15.57 -22.77 3.82
N LEU A 18 -15.07 -21.82 4.62
CA LEU A 18 -13.85 -22.04 5.38
C LEU A 18 -14.05 -23.20 6.37
N ASP A 19 -13.03 -24.05 6.48
CA ASP A 19 -12.85 -25.02 7.56
C ASP A 19 -11.48 -24.80 8.17
N LYS A 20 -11.45 -24.51 9.48
CA LYS A 20 -10.22 -24.30 10.25
C LYS A 20 -9.31 -23.24 9.62
N GLY A 21 -9.91 -22.21 9.03
CA GLY A 21 -9.21 -21.12 8.37
C GLY A 21 -8.80 -21.37 6.92
N TYR A 22 -9.18 -22.48 6.28
CA TYR A 22 -8.84 -22.79 4.89
C TYR A 22 -10.07 -23.12 4.05
N THR A 23 -10.02 -22.78 2.77
CA THR A 23 -10.97 -23.22 1.74
C THR A 23 -10.38 -24.32 0.86
N ASP A 24 -9.07 -24.52 0.93
CA ASP A 24 -8.28 -25.45 0.11
C ASP A 24 -8.40 -25.17 -1.40
N LYS A 25 -8.74 -23.93 -1.75
CA LYS A 25 -8.96 -23.47 -3.12
C LYS A 25 -8.37 -22.09 -3.32
N THR A 26 -7.74 -21.85 -4.45
CA THR A 26 -7.35 -20.51 -4.90
C THR A 26 -8.10 -20.14 -6.16
N LEU A 27 -8.38 -18.85 -6.32
CA LEU A 27 -8.94 -18.32 -7.56
C LEU A 27 -7.79 -17.92 -8.49
N TYR A 28 -7.72 -18.53 -9.66
CA TYR A 28 -6.77 -18.14 -10.70
C TYR A 28 -7.49 -17.40 -11.83
N VAL A 29 -6.96 -16.24 -12.20
CA VAL A 29 -7.43 -15.42 -13.30
C VAL A 29 -6.27 -15.11 -14.24
N ASN A 30 -6.41 -15.46 -15.51
CA ASN A 30 -5.50 -15.04 -16.58
C ASN A 30 -6.16 -13.97 -17.43
N LEU A 31 -5.59 -12.78 -17.46
CA LEU A 31 -6.15 -11.62 -18.15
C LEU A 31 -5.95 -11.67 -19.67
N SER A 32 -4.97 -12.45 -20.16
CA SER A 32 -4.66 -12.52 -21.59
C SER A 32 -5.76 -13.22 -22.40
N ASP A 33 -6.39 -14.23 -21.80
CA ASP A 33 -7.44 -15.05 -22.39
C ASP A 33 -8.75 -15.04 -21.59
N ASN A 34 -8.80 -14.27 -20.49
CA ASN A 34 -9.91 -14.21 -19.53
C ASN A 34 -10.26 -15.58 -18.94
N THR A 35 -9.29 -16.50 -18.83
CA THR A 35 -9.49 -17.78 -18.15
C THR A 35 -9.67 -17.54 -16.65
N ILE A 36 -10.77 -18.07 -16.09
CA ILE A 36 -11.01 -18.14 -14.66
C ILE A 36 -11.14 -19.60 -14.28
N LYS A 37 -10.41 -20.03 -13.25
CA LYS A 37 -10.55 -21.40 -12.70
C LYS A 37 -10.17 -21.43 -11.23
N VAL A 38 -10.66 -22.45 -10.54
CA VAL A 38 -10.18 -22.82 -9.21
C VAL A 38 -8.95 -23.72 -9.34
N LYS A 39 -7.91 -23.45 -8.56
CA LYS A 39 -6.83 -24.41 -8.29
C LYS A 39 -7.02 -25.01 -6.90
N THR A 40 -6.86 -26.32 -6.79
CA THR A 40 -6.84 -27.01 -5.50
C THR A 40 -5.54 -26.69 -4.76
N VAL A 41 -5.63 -26.46 -3.45
CA VAL A 41 -4.49 -26.33 -2.55
C VAL A 41 -4.17 -27.70 -1.96
N PRO A 42 -3.04 -28.33 -2.33
CA PRO A 42 -2.67 -29.64 -1.79
C PRO A 42 -2.35 -29.56 -0.28
N ALA A 43 -2.53 -30.67 0.44
CA ALA A 43 -2.22 -30.75 1.86
C ALA A 43 -0.76 -30.38 2.18
N GLU A 44 0.19 -30.78 1.33
CA GLU A 44 1.60 -30.42 1.45
C GLU A 44 1.82 -28.89 1.40
N MET A 45 1.02 -28.18 0.60
CA MET A 45 1.11 -26.73 0.52
C MET A 45 0.73 -26.09 1.86
N LYS A 46 -0.39 -26.53 2.46
CA LYS A 46 -0.81 -26.12 3.81
C LYS A 46 0.25 -26.39 4.85
N GLU A 47 0.80 -27.61 4.86
CA GLU A 47 1.78 -28.04 5.86
C GLU A 47 3.08 -27.23 5.81
N LYS A 48 3.61 -27.00 4.60
CA LYS A 48 4.91 -26.35 4.42
C LYS A 48 4.85 -24.82 4.40
N PHE A 49 3.81 -24.26 3.80
CA PHE A 49 3.75 -22.82 3.51
C PHE A 49 2.72 -22.07 4.35
N ILE A 50 1.82 -22.78 5.04
CA ILE A 50 0.80 -22.27 5.98
C ILE A 50 -0.27 -21.37 5.33
N GLY A 51 0.08 -20.40 4.49
CA GLY A 51 -0.80 -19.41 3.89
C GLY A 51 -0.05 -18.08 3.64
N GLY A 52 -0.79 -17.03 3.28
CA GLY A 52 -0.22 -15.67 3.14
C GLY A 52 1.03 -15.63 2.24
N LYS A 53 2.15 -15.11 2.78
CA LYS A 53 3.44 -14.99 2.08
C LYS A 53 3.92 -16.30 1.49
N GLY A 54 3.78 -17.41 2.22
CA GLY A 54 4.26 -18.72 1.78
C GLY A 54 3.53 -19.18 0.52
N TYR A 55 2.22 -18.98 0.46
CA TYR A 55 1.42 -19.30 -0.73
C TYR A 55 1.76 -18.39 -1.89
N GLY A 56 1.83 -17.07 -1.65
CA GLY A 56 2.16 -16.10 -2.69
C GLY A 56 3.52 -16.36 -3.34
N LEU A 57 4.55 -16.69 -2.54
CA LEU A 57 5.87 -17.04 -3.06
C LEU A 57 5.90 -18.38 -3.79
N ARG A 58 5.16 -19.38 -3.29
CA ARG A 58 5.08 -20.70 -3.95
C ARG A 58 4.42 -20.60 -5.33
N TYR A 59 3.31 -19.89 -5.44
CA TYR A 59 2.64 -19.70 -6.73
C TYR A 59 3.44 -18.82 -7.69
N LEU A 60 4.08 -17.76 -7.18
CA LEU A 60 4.99 -16.96 -8.01
C LEU A 60 6.14 -17.82 -8.56
N TRP A 61 6.70 -18.71 -7.74
CA TRP A 61 7.72 -19.67 -8.18
C TRP A 61 7.20 -20.61 -9.28
N ASP A 62 5.99 -21.16 -9.13
CA ASP A 62 5.40 -22.05 -10.13
C ASP A 62 5.06 -21.32 -11.44
N ALA A 63 4.78 -20.01 -11.38
CA ALA A 63 4.41 -19.19 -12.53
C ALA A 63 5.60 -18.64 -13.34
N THR A 64 6.77 -18.51 -12.70
CA THR A 64 7.92 -17.79 -13.27
C THR A 64 9.04 -18.73 -13.70
N LYS A 65 9.90 -18.23 -14.59
CA LYS A 65 11.17 -18.84 -15.01
C LYS A 65 12.33 -17.95 -14.56
N PRO A 66 13.58 -18.44 -14.55
CA PRO A 66 14.74 -17.64 -14.14
C PRO A 66 14.93 -16.33 -14.92
N ASP A 67 14.42 -16.24 -16.15
CA ASP A 67 14.51 -15.08 -17.03
C ASP A 67 13.21 -14.26 -17.11
N THR A 68 12.17 -14.62 -16.35
CA THR A 68 10.92 -13.85 -16.28
C THR A 68 11.18 -12.47 -15.67
N LYS A 69 10.72 -11.43 -16.36
CA LYS A 69 10.82 -10.03 -15.93
C LYS A 69 9.53 -9.58 -15.27
N TRP A 70 9.61 -8.47 -14.53
CA TRP A 70 8.46 -7.90 -13.82
C TRP A 70 7.27 -7.55 -14.73
N ASN A 71 7.52 -7.21 -16.00
CA ASN A 71 6.51 -6.84 -16.99
C ASN A 71 6.18 -7.96 -17.98
N ASP A 72 6.60 -9.20 -17.72
CA ASP A 72 6.20 -10.34 -18.54
C ASP A 72 4.78 -10.80 -18.12
N PRO A 73 3.98 -11.35 -19.05
CA PRO A 73 2.65 -11.85 -18.72
C PRO A 73 2.68 -12.97 -17.67
N GLU A 74 3.77 -13.74 -17.58
CA GLU A 74 3.99 -14.80 -16.59
C GLU A 74 4.10 -14.30 -15.15
N ASN A 75 4.61 -13.08 -14.92
CA ASN A 75 4.73 -12.51 -13.58
C ASN A 75 3.36 -12.37 -12.94
N GLU A 76 3.11 -13.06 -11.84
CA GLU A 76 1.81 -13.02 -11.18
C GLU A 76 1.72 -11.88 -10.16
N ILE A 77 0.50 -11.39 -9.92
CA ILE A 77 0.16 -10.67 -8.69
C ILE A 77 -0.65 -11.62 -7.82
N ASN A 78 -0.05 -12.05 -6.72
CA ASN A 78 -0.60 -13.05 -5.81
C ASN A 78 -1.03 -12.40 -4.50
N ILE A 79 -2.32 -12.44 -4.18
CA ILE A 79 -2.90 -11.82 -2.97
C ILE A 79 -3.49 -12.90 -2.07
N PHE A 80 -2.84 -13.14 -0.93
CA PHE A 80 -3.19 -14.22 -0.01
C PHE A 80 -3.33 -13.74 1.42
N SER A 81 -4.29 -14.29 2.15
CA SER A 81 -4.38 -14.12 3.61
C SER A 81 -3.95 -15.42 4.32
N GLY A 82 -3.54 -15.30 5.58
CA GLY A 82 -3.17 -16.46 6.39
C GLY A 82 -4.40 -17.24 6.90
N PRO A 83 -4.22 -18.40 7.55
CA PRO A 83 -5.32 -19.17 8.12
C PRO A 83 -6.15 -18.38 9.12
N ILE A 84 -5.50 -17.56 9.96
CA ILE A 84 -6.18 -16.68 10.94
C ILE A 84 -6.81 -15.43 10.30
N GLY A 85 -6.61 -15.23 8.99
CA GLY A 85 -7.19 -14.13 8.22
C GLY A 85 -8.71 -14.09 8.37
N GLY A 86 -9.23 -12.94 8.83
CA GLY A 86 -10.66 -12.71 9.02
C GLY A 86 -11.23 -13.11 10.39
N VAL A 87 -10.42 -13.61 11.32
CA VAL A 87 -10.87 -13.81 12.72
C VAL A 87 -11.21 -12.45 13.34
N THR A 88 -12.34 -12.34 14.05
CA THR A 88 -12.83 -11.05 14.59
C THR A 88 -12.54 -10.87 16.08
N GLN A 89 -12.25 -11.96 16.80
CA GLN A 89 -11.91 -11.93 18.23
C GLN A 89 -10.44 -11.56 18.47
N TYR A 90 -9.61 -11.59 17.43
CA TYR A 90 -8.16 -11.47 17.51
C TYR A 90 -7.68 -10.21 16.76
N SER A 91 -6.87 -9.39 17.42
CA SER A 91 -6.34 -8.15 16.83
C SER A 91 -5.28 -8.43 15.76
N GLY A 92 -5.29 -7.66 14.67
CA GLY A 92 -4.33 -7.83 13.58
C GLY A 92 -4.66 -8.96 12.58
N ALA A 93 -5.87 -9.51 12.61
CA ALA A 93 -6.27 -10.63 11.74
C ALA A 93 -6.78 -10.23 10.33
N GLY A 94 -6.83 -8.94 10.00
CA GLY A 94 -7.25 -8.46 8.67
C GLY A 94 -6.10 -8.25 7.68
N LYS A 95 -5.08 -9.13 7.69
CA LYS A 95 -3.88 -8.95 6.88
C LYS A 95 -3.92 -9.73 5.57
N SER A 96 -3.36 -9.14 4.52
CA SER A 96 -3.13 -9.74 3.21
C SER A 96 -1.67 -9.55 2.81
N LEU A 97 -1.10 -10.51 2.11
CA LEU A 97 0.23 -10.44 1.49
C LEU A 97 0.06 -10.39 -0.01
N CYS A 98 0.67 -9.39 -0.63
CA CYS A 98 0.77 -9.24 -2.08
C CYS A 98 2.16 -9.64 -2.52
N VAL A 99 2.29 -10.53 -3.51
CA VAL A 99 3.58 -11.06 -3.98
C VAL A 99 3.66 -10.94 -5.50
N SER A 100 4.81 -10.48 -6.01
CA SER A 100 5.08 -10.36 -7.45
C SER A 100 6.60 -10.23 -7.70
N LEU A 101 7.06 -10.21 -8.96
CA LEU A 101 8.37 -9.68 -9.31
C LEU A 101 8.31 -8.16 -9.37
N SER A 102 9.24 -7.50 -8.69
CA SER A 102 9.23 -6.04 -8.52
C SER A 102 9.88 -5.30 -9.70
N PRO A 103 9.25 -4.23 -10.23
CA PRO A 103 9.85 -3.35 -11.23
C PRO A 103 11.01 -2.49 -10.71
N GLN A 104 11.17 -2.35 -9.39
CA GLN A 104 12.27 -1.58 -8.80
C GLN A 104 13.54 -2.42 -8.66
N THR A 105 13.35 -3.69 -8.31
CA THR A 105 14.42 -4.57 -7.85
C THR A 105 14.73 -5.73 -8.80
N ASP A 106 13.82 -6.02 -9.74
CA ASP A 106 13.87 -7.15 -10.67
C ASP A 106 13.95 -8.53 -9.98
N ILE A 107 13.54 -8.60 -8.70
CA ILE A 107 13.48 -9.83 -7.88
C ILE A 107 12.10 -9.97 -7.23
N PRO A 108 11.75 -11.15 -6.66
CA PRO A 108 10.52 -11.30 -5.91
C PRO A 108 10.40 -10.28 -4.76
N ILE A 109 9.22 -9.69 -4.64
CA ILE A 109 8.84 -8.81 -3.53
C ILE A 109 7.56 -9.34 -2.89
N ASP A 110 7.44 -9.17 -1.58
CA ASP A 110 6.17 -9.25 -0.88
C ASP A 110 5.85 -7.92 -0.16
N SER A 111 4.56 -7.63 -0.03
CA SER A 111 4.07 -6.43 0.62
C SER A 111 2.85 -6.75 1.48
N ASN A 112 2.89 -6.36 2.75
CA ASN A 112 1.83 -6.63 3.73
C ASN A 112 0.86 -5.45 3.80
N VAL A 113 -0.44 -5.75 3.80
CA VAL A 113 -1.49 -4.73 3.91
C VAL A 113 -2.60 -5.18 4.86
N GLY A 114 -3.19 -4.23 5.57
CA GLY A 114 -4.38 -4.46 6.39
C GLY A 114 -5.67 -4.37 5.59
N GLY A 115 -6.80 -4.36 6.28
CA GLY A 115 -8.10 -4.15 5.65
C GLY A 115 -8.88 -5.45 5.43
N HIS A 116 -9.76 -5.39 4.44
CA HIS A 116 -10.86 -6.35 4.32
C HIS A 116 -10.75 -7.27 3.10
N TYR A 117 -10.00 -6.88 2.05
CA TYR A 117 -9.94 -7.61 0.79
C TYR A 117 -9.55 -9.09 0.95
N GLY A 118 -8.37 -9.39 1.52
CA GLY A 118 -7.93 -10.79 1.71
C GLY A 118 -8.91 -11.62 2.55
N PRO A 119 -9.36 -11.14 3.73
CA PRO A 119 -10.45 -11.79 4.46
C PRO A 119 -11.73 -12.00 3.65
N PHE A 120 -12.13 -11.04 2.81
CA PHE A 120 -13.34 -11.13 2.01
C PHE A 120 -13.21 -12.14 0.87
N VAL A 121 -12.03 -12.26 0.23
CA VAL A 121 -11.75 -13.34 -0.72
C VAL A 121 -11.89 -14.71 -0.06
N LYS A 122 -11.40 -14.86 1.18
CA LYS A 122 -11.61 -16.07 2.00
C LYS A 122 -13.09 -16.35 2.27
N PHE A 123 -13.86 -15.32 2.61
CA PHE A 123 -15.30 -15.47 2.84
C PHE A 123 -16.10 -15.69 1.55
N ALA A 124 -15.56 -15.32 0.38
CA ALA A 124 -16.11 -15.67 -0.92
C ALA A 124 -15.80 -17.12 -1.33
N GLY A 125 -14.88 -17.81 -0.63
CA GLY A 125 -14.61 -19.24 -0.82
C GLY A 125 -13.25 -19.56 -1.44
N PHE A 126 -12.27 -18.65 -1.36
CA PHE A 126 -10.90 -18.88 -1.83
C PHE A 126 -9.84 -18.42 -0.82
N ASP A 127 -8.75 -19.16 -0.64
CA ASP A 127 -7.64 -18.79 0.25
C ASP A 127 -6.87 -17.54 -0.23
N GLY A 128 -7.01 -17.22 -1.50
CA GLY A 128 -6.47 -16.04 -2.15
C GLY A 128 -6.74 -16.05 -3.65
N ILE A 129 -6.13 -15.08 -4.34
CA ILE A 129 -6.25 -14.89 -5.79
C ILE A 129 -4.87 -14.78 -6.44
N GLU A 130 -4.74 -15.42 -7.60
CA GLU A 130 -3.58 -15.37 -8.49
C GLU A 130 -3.99 -14.68 -9.79
N ILE A 131 -3.32 -13.57 -10.11
CA ILE A 131 -3.55 -12.81 -11.35
C ILE A 131 -2.36 -12.96 -12.28
N GLN A 132 -2.57 -13.60 -13.44
CA GLN A 132 -1.56 -13.77 -14.49
C GLN A 132 -2.00 -13.10 -15.80
N GLY A 133 -1.08 -12.99 -16.77
CA GLY A 133 -1.35 -12.44 -18.08
C GLY A 133 -1.41 -10.92 -18.09
N LYS A 134 -1.83 -10.36 -19.22
CA LYS A 134 -2.13 -8.93 -19.39
C LYS A 134 -3.44 -8.80 -20.13
N ALA A 135 -4.33 -7.93 -19.68
CA ALA A 135 -5.58 -7.74 -20.39
C ALA A 135 -5.32 -7.19 -21.80
N LYS A 136 -6.29 -7.37 -22.70
CA LYS A 136 -6.24 -6.72 -24.02
C LYS A 136 -6.69 -5.27 -23.93
N ASN A 137 -7.75 -5.05 -23.15
CA ASN A 137 -8.38 -3.75 -22.97
C ASN A 137 -7.77 -3.05 -21.75
N ASP A 138 -7.63 -1.73 -21.85
CA ASP A 138 -7.26 -0.91 -20.70
C ASP A 138 -8.43 -0.87 -19.70
N ASN A 139 -8.14 -0.51 -18.46
CA ASN A 139 -9.13 -0.38 -17.39
C ASN A 139 -9.95 -1.67 -17.11
N THR A 140 -9.29 -2.82 -17.10
CA THR A 140 -9.92 -4.11 -16.78
C THR A 140 -10.19 -4.22 -15.27
N VAL A 141 -11.38 -4.69 -14.89
CA VAL A 141 -11.74 -4.97 -13.50
C VAL A 141 -12.08 -6.45 -13.35
N VAL A 142 -11.65 -7.04 -12.25
CA VAL A 142 -12.07 -8.38 -11.82
C VAL A 142 -12.95 -8.23 -10.58
N PHE A 143 -14.17 -8.72 -10.63
CA PHE A 143 -15.12 -8.69 -9.53
C PHE A 143 -15.44 -10.11 -9.04
N ILE A 144 -15.26 -10.34 -7.74
CA ILE A 144 -15.67 -11.55 -7.04
C ILE A 144 -16.99 -11.24 -6.34
N ASP A 145 -18.07 -11.79 -6.88
CA ASP A 145 -19.38 -11.78 -6.24
C ASP A 145 -19.49 -13.00 -5.32
N GLY A 146 -19.16 -12.79 -4.04
CA GLY A 146 -19.32 -13.78 -2.98
C GLY A 146 -20.78 -13.99 -2.53
N VAL A 147 -21.73 -13.19 -3.03
CA VAL A 147 -23.17 -13.34 -2.75
C VAL A 147 -23.81 -14.31 -3.72
N ASN A 148 -23.53 -14.15 -5.02
CA ASN A 148 -24.10 -14.99 -6.08
C ASN A 148 -23.13 -16.08 -6.59
N HIS A 149 -21.94 -16.18 -5.99
CA HIS A 149 -20.89 -17.14 -6.34
C HIS A 149 -20.47 -17.08 -7.81
N LYS A 150 -20.15 -15.86 -8.24
CA LYS A 150 -19.67 -15.56 -9.59
C LYS A 150 -18.38 -14.75 -9.56
N VAL A 151 -17.59 -14.88 -10.62
CA VAL A 151 -16.47 -14.00 -10.91
C VAL A 151 -16.69 -13.40 -12.29
N GLU A 152 -16.58 -12.09 -12.38
CA GLU A 152 -16.77 -11.33 -13.61
C GLU A 152 -15.50 -10.55 -13.96
N ILE A 153 -15.19 -10.49 -15.25
CA ILE A 153 -14.16 -9.61 -15.81
C ILE A 153 -14.86 -8.66 -16.75
N PHE A 154 -14.65 -7.36 -16.57
CA PHE A 154 -15.23 -6.33 -17.41
C PHE A 154 -14.23 -5.21 -17.67
N GLU A 155 -14.51 -4.45 -18.72
CA GLU A 155 -13.87 -3.16 -19.01
C GLU A 155 -14.67 -2.04 -18.36
N ALA A 156 -13.99 -1.15 -17.63
CA ALA A 156 -14.58 -0.05 -16.86
C ALA A 156 -13.96 1.31 -17.28
N PRO A 157 -14.47 1.93 -18.36
CA PRO A 157 -13.76 3.02 -19.03
C PRO A 157 -13.97 4.41 -18.42
N GLU A 158 -15.04 4.64 -17.65
CA GLU A 158 -15.47 5.99 -17.22
C GLU A 158 -14.97 6.38 -15.84
N GLU A 159 -14.54 5.42 -15.02
CA GLU A 159 -14.15 5.64 -13.63
C GLU A 159 -12.84 6.43 -13.53
N PRO A 160 -12.63 7.23 -12.48
CA PRO A 160 -11.36 7.95 -12.25
C PRO A 160 -10.19 6.98 -12.06
N LEU A 161 -8.96 7.43 -12.30
CA LEU A 161 -7.75 6.61 -12.05
C LEU A 161 -7.26 6.72 -10.60
N ASP A 162 -7.50 7.86 -9.97
CA ASP A 162 -7.00 8.15 -8.63
C ASP A 162 -7.71 7.32 -7.55
N SER A 163 -6.90 6.72 -6.68
CA SER A 163 -7.30 5.57 -5.88
C SER A 163 -8.37 5.87 -4.83
N HIS A 164 -8.32 7.05 -4.20
CA HIS A 164 -9.29 7.43 -3.16
C HIS A 164 -10.70 7.58 -3.76
N HIS A 165 -10.81 8.24 -4.92
CA HIS A 165 -12.07 8.44 -5.61
C HIS A 165 -12.56 7.15 -6.27
N LEU A 166 -11.66 6.39 -6.90
CA LEU A 166 -11.99 5.11 -7.52
C LEU A 166 -12.58 4.10 -6.52
N ALA A 167 -12.01 4.04 -5.31
CA ALA A 167 -12.52 3.18 -4.26
C ALA A 167 -13.94 3.60 -3.82
N GLU A 168 -14.19 4.90 -3.63
CA GLU A 168 -15.54 5.42 -3.31
C GLU A 168 -16.57 5.04 -4.37
N VAL A 169 -16.26 5.27 -5.65
CA VAL A 169 -17.12 4.94 -6.79
C VAL A 169 -17.48 3.46 -6.79
N PHE A 170 -16.52 2.56 -6.61
CA PHE A 170 -16.81 1.11 -6.62
C PHE A 170 -17.53 0.62 -5.37
N HIS A 171 -17.28 1.20 -4.19
CA HIS A 171 -18.09 0.89 -3.01
C HIS A 171 -19.56 1.28 -3.20
N GLU A 172 -19.84 2.43 -3.83
CA GLU A 172 -21.21 2.85 -4.13
C GLU A 172 -21.86 1.98 -5.22
N MET A 173 -21.12 1.71 -6.30
CA MET A 173 -21.62 1.01 -7.49
C MET A 173 -22.00 -0.46 -7.25
N TYR A 174 -21.34 -1.12 -6.30
CA TYR A 174 -21.57 -2.54 -5.97
C TYR A 174 -22.40 -2.76 -4.71
N ALA A 175 -22.71 -1.69 -3.97
CA ALA A 175 -23.56 -1.78 -2.79
C ALA A 175 -25.04 -1.80 -3.20
N ASP A 176 -25.83 -2.64 -2.51
CA ASP A 176 -27.28 -2.63 -2.68
C ASP A 176 -27.93 -1.46 -1.91
N ASP A 177 -27.32 -1.04 -0.80
CA ASP A 177 -27.69 0.11 0.01
C ASP A 177 -26.49 0.67 0.81
N GLU A 178 -26.67 1.77 1.56
CA GLU A 178 -25.60 2.40 2.35
C GLU A 178 -24.91 1.44 3.34
N LYS A 179 -25.65 0.49 3.93
CA LYS A 179 -25.11 -0.45 4.92
C LYS A 179 -24.29 -1.56 4.27
N ASP A 180 -24.54 -1.85 3.01
CA ASP A 180 -23.85 -2.87 2.23
C ASP A 180 -22.45 -2.43 1.79
N ARG A 181 -22.15 -1.11 1.78
CA ARG A 181 -20.82 -0.57 1.46
C ARG A 181 -19.68 -1.17 2.28
N LYS A 182 -19.94 -1.63 3.51
CA LYS A 182 -18.95 -2.31 4.39
C LYS A 182 -18.61 -3.74 3.99
N ASN A 183 -19.41 -4.34 3.12
CA ASN A 183 -19.23 -5.71 2.64
C ASN A 183 -18.46 -5.76 1.31
N ILE A 184 -17.97 -4.61 0.85
CA ILE A 184 -17.18 -4.45 -0.36
C ILE A 184 -15.75 -4.08 0.03
N SER A 185 -14.78 -4.57 -0.74
CA SER A 185 -13.40 -4.12 -0.67
C SER A 185 -12.80 -4.10 -2.06
N VAL A 186 -11.97 -3.11 -2.32
CA VAL A 186 -11.38 -2.80 -3.63
C VAL A 186 -9.87 -2.75 -3.48
N VAL A 187 -9.15 -3.46 -4.35
CA VAL A 187 -7.73 -3.26 -4.58
C VAL A 187 -7.56 -2.42 -5.82
N SER A 188 -6.87 -1.29 -5.70
CA SER A 188 -6.60 -0.36 -6.79
C SER A 188 -5.22 0.29 -6.63
N THR A 189 -4.85 1.15 -7.58
CA THR A 189 -3.68 2.04 -7.52
C THR A 189 -4.06 3.35 -8.20
N GLY A 190 -3.31 4.43 -7.97
CA GLY A 190 -3.55 5.71 -8.64
C GLY A 190 -2.80 5.87 -9.97
N ALA A 191 -2.91 7.07 -10.55
CA ALA A 191 -2.39 7.41 -11.86
C ALA A 191 -0.85 7.29 -11.99
N ALA A 192 -0.09 7.50 -10.90
CA ALA A 192 1.36 7.44 -10.96
C ALA A 192 1.91 6.04 -11.29
N ALA A 193 1.15 4.98 -11.03
CA ALA A 193 1.58 3.62 -11.32
C ALA A 193 1.69 3.33 -12.83
N GLU A 194 1.09 4.15 -13.69
CA GLU A 194 1.28 4.06 -15.15
C GLU A 194 2.61 4.68 -15.60
N ASN A 195 3.18 5.56 -14.77
CA ASN A 195 4.29 6.45 -15.14
C ASN A 195 5.55 6.27 -14.25
N SER A 196 5.47 5.43 -13.21
CA SER A 196 6.53 5.24 -12.22
C SER A 196 6.72 3.77 -11.88
N LEU A 197 7.90 3.43 -11.38
CA LEU A 197 8.24 2.07 -10.93
C LEU A 197 8.00 1.88 -9.42
N ILE A 198 7.60 2.96 -8.73
CA ILE A 198 7.31 2.98 -7.29
C ILE A 198 5.81 2.92 -6.97
N GLY A 199 5.00 2.46 -7.93
CA GLY A 199 3.56 2.33 -7.78
C GLY A 199 3.18 1.32 -6.69
N MET A 200 2.26 1.69 -5.80
CA MET A 200 1.77 0.84 -4.71
C MET A 200 0.31 0.43 -4.91
N LEU A 201 -0.11 -0.65 -4.24
CA LEU A 201 -1.53 -1.03 -4.21
C LEU A 201 -2.22 -0.46 -2.96
N ASN A 202 -3.41 0.06 -3.14
CA ASN A 202 -4.34 0.47 -2.10
C ASN A 202 -5.46 -0.55 -1.94
N PHE A 203 -5.76 -0.87 -0.69
CA PHE A 203 -6.78 -1.81 -0.25
C PHE A 203 -7.84 -1.04 0.52
N SER A 204 -9.06 -1.01 -0.02
CA SER A 204 -10.12 -0.21 0.55
C SER A 204 -10.91 -0.95 1.63
N PHE A 205 -11.45 -0.18 2.56
CA PHE A 205 -12.53 -0.62 3.43
C PHE A 205 -13.44 0.56 3.77
N PHE A 206 -14.72 0.29 3.98
CA PHE A 206 -15.65 1.33 4.39
C PHE A 206 -15.65 1.48 5.91
N ASP A 207 -15.54 2.71 6.39
CA ASP A 207 -15.69 3.09 7.80
C ASP A 207 -17.13 3.55 8.04
N PRO A 208 -17.98 2.74 8.69
CA PRO A 208 -19.38 3.10 8.89
C PRO A 208 -19.58 4.31 9.82
N LYS A 209 -18.58 4.68 10.62
CA LYS A 209 -18.66 5.83 11.53
C LYS A 209 -18.42 7.12 10.76
N ARG A 210 -17.38 7.13 9.90
CA ARG A 210 -17.07 8.26 9.01
C ARG A 210 -17.98 8.33 7.80
N LYS A 211 -18.65 7.22 7.45
CA LYS A 211 -19.39 7.04 6.20
C LYS A 211 -18.52 7.27 4.96
N MET A 212 -17.26 6.90 5.06
CA MET A 212 -16.24 7.09 4.03
C MET A 212 -15.46 5.81 3.79
N VAL A 213 -14.94 5.66 2.58
CA VAL A 213 -13.97 4.65 2.22
C VAL A 213 -12.58 5.10 2.63
N ARG A 214 -11.81 4.14 3.12
CA ARG A 214 -10.48 4.27 3.69
C ARG A 214 -9.53 3.31 3.00
N LEU A 215 -8.25 3.65 2.94
CA LEU A 215 -7.21 2.92 2.22
C LEU A 215 -6.12 2.40 3.16
N LYS A 216 -5.67 1.18 2.89
CA LYS A 216 -4.43 0.61 3.43
C LYS A 216 -3.51 0.21 2.29
N GLN A 217 -2.21 0.31 2.51
CA GLN A 217 -1.24 0.26 1.43
C GLN A 217 -0.47 -1.08 1.49
N ALA A 218 -0.44 -1.80 0.37
CA ALA A 218 0.67 -2.71 0.08
C ALA A 218 1.74 -1.86 -0.62
N GLY A 219 2.55 -1.19 0.22
CA GLY A 219 3.29 0.01 -0.16
C GLY A 219 4.52 -0.19 -1.04
N ARG A 220 5.37 -1.19 -0.76
CA ARG A 220 6.75 -1.22 -1.32
C ARG A 220 6.92 -2.16 -2.51
N GLY A 221 7.91 -1.84 -3.35
CA GLY A 221 8.39 -2.67 -4.45
C GLY A 221 7.57 -2.67 -5.73
N GLY A 222 6.72 -1.65 -5.95
CA GLY A 222 6.21 -1.37 -7.30
C GLY A 222 5.09 -2.28 -7.80
N ILE A 223 4.40 -3.03 -6.93
CA ILE A 223 3.32 -3.94 -7.35
C ILE A 223 2.16 -3.17 -8.03
N GLY A 224 1.91 -1.91 -7.65
CA GLY A 224 0.93 -1.05 -8.34
C GLY A 224 1.31 -0.79 -9.80
N THR A 225 2.60 -0.68 -10.10
CA THR A 225 3.08 -0.56 -11.49
C THR A 225 2.85 -1.86 -12.27
N VAL A 226 3.11 -3.03 -11.67
CA VAL A 226 2.77 -4.33 -12.28
C VAL A 226 1.26 -4.42 -12.55
N PHE A 227 0.45 -3.92 -11.64
CA PHE A 227 -1.01 -3.90 -11.75
C PHE A 227 -1.48 -3.09 -12.97
N ARG A 228 -0.90 -1.90 -13.20
CA ARG A 228 -1.18 -1.07 -14.38
C ARG A 228 -0.58 -1.63 -15.67
N ASP A 229 0.60 -2.24 -15.63
CA ASP A 229 1.19 -2.94 -16.78
C ASP A 229 0.32 -4.13 -17.24
N LYS A 230 -0.39 -4.78 -16.31
CA LYS A 230 -1.42 -5.78 -16.59
C LYS A 230 -2.76 -5.21 -17.05
N LYS A 231 -2.86 -3.88 -17.13
CA LYS A 231 -4.04 -3.09 -17.50
C LYS A 231 -5.22 -3.21 -16.55
N LEU A 232 -4.95 -3.52 -15.28
CA LEU A 232 -5.98 -3.57 -14.27
C LEU A 232 -6.33 -2.17 -13.77
N LYS A 233 -7.63 -1.93 -13.61
CA LYS A 233 -8.22 -0.78 -12.92
C LYS A 233 -8.45 -1.09 -11.44
N ALA A 234 -9.06 -2.25 -11.17
CA ALA A 234 -9.40 -2.67 -9.82
C ALA A 234 -9.60 -4.19 -9.72
N LEU A 235 -9.43 -4.71 -8.50
CA LEU A 235 -9.99 -5.99 -8.10
C LEU A 235 -11.03 -5.70 -7.02
N ILE A 236 -12.24 -6.23 -7.17
CA ILE A 236 -13.36 -5.95 -6.27
C ILE A 236 -13.83 -7.27 -5.67
N VAL A 237 -14.17 -7.27 -4.38
CA VAL A 237 -14.84 -8.40 -3.74
C VAL A 237 -16.03 -7.89 -2.95
N LYS A 238 -17.18 -8.55 -3.11
CA LYS A 238 -18.39 -8.35 -2.30
C LYS A 238 -18.73 -9.66 -1.59
N ILE A 239 -19.12 -9.57 -0.33
CA ILE A 239 -19.56 -10.72 0.48
C ILE A 239 -20.94 -10.45 1.09
N PRO A 240 -21.70 -11.47 1.54
CA PRO A 240 -22.99 -11.25 2.21
C PRO A 240 -22.85 -10.59 3.60
N GLY A 241 -21.63 -10.50 4.12
CA GLY A 241 -21.30 -9.85 5.40
C GLY A 241 -20.50 -10.75 6.33
N VAL A 242 -19.97 -10.16 7.40
CA VAL A 242 -19.08 -10.83 8.35
C VAL A 242 -19.84 -11.35 9.57
N LYS A 243 -19.65 -12.63 9.92
CA LYS A 243 -20.18 -13.26 11.14
C LYS A 243 -19.05 -13.69 12.08
N GLY A 244 -19.37 -13.88 13.35
CA GLY A 244 -18.38 -14.09 14.41
C GLY A 244 -17.43 -15.30 14.22
N ASN A 245 -17.84 -16.35 13.51
CA ASN A 245 -17.00 -17.54 13.25
C ASN A 245 -17.02 -17.97 11.78
N LEU A 246 -16.97 -17.02 10.83
CA LEU A 246 -16.86 -17.38 9.41
C LEU A 246 -15.57 -18.13 9.09
N ASN A 247 -14.50 -17.93 9.86
CA ASN A 247 -13.24 -18.66 9.73
C ASN A 247 -13.38 -20.16 10.10
N ASN A 248 -14.47 -20.53 10.80
CA ASN A 248 -14.77 -21.89 11.25
C ASN A 248 -13.60 -22.52 12.03
N VAL A 249 -13.16 -21.84 13.09
CA VAL A 249 -12.03 -22.29 13.90
C VAL A 249 -12.36 -23.58 14.66
N VAL A 250 -11.34 -24.39 14.96
CA VAL A 250 -11.48 -25.65 15.72
C VAL A 250 -12.11 -25.45 17.09
N ASP A 251 -11.67 -24.40 17.81
CA ASP A 251 -12.16 -24.08 19.16
C ASP A 251 -12.38 -22.57 19.30
N LEU A 252 -13.63 -22.15 19.10
CA LEU A 252 -14.02 -20.75 19.21
C LEU A 252 -13.91 -20.23 20.65
N SER A 253 -14.06 -21.10 21.65
CA SER A 253 -13.98 -20.72 23.05
C SER A 253 -12.55 -20.31 23.42
N ALA A 254 -11.57 -21.10 22.98
CA ALA A 254 -10.15 -20.80 23.16
C ALA A 254 -9.72 -19.53 22.41
N ILE A 255 -10.18 -19.34 21.16
CA ILE A 255 -9.90 -18.11 20.40
C ILE A 255 -10.51 -16.89 21.09
N SER A 256 -11.73 -17.01 21.61
CA SER A 256 -12.42 -15.92 22.31
C SER A 256 -11.75 -15.56 23.63
N GLU A 257 -11.29 -16.54 24.41
CA GLU A 257 -10.55 -16.33 25.67
C GLU A 257 -9.24 -15.58 25.40
N ARG A 258 -8.42 -16.10 24.47
CA ARG A 258 -7.12 -15.50 24.12
C ARG A 258 -7.27 -14.11 23.54
N GLY A 259 -8.27 -13.91 22.68
CA GLY A 259 -8.61 -12.61 22.13
C GLY A 259 -8.95 -11.60 23.22
N LYS A 260 -9.79 -11.97 24.20
CA LYS A 260 -10.09 -11.11 25.37
C LYS A 260 -8.84 -10.77 26.18
N ARG A 261 -7.99 -11.76 26.44
CA ARG A 261 -6.75 -11.57 27.20
C ARG A 261 -5.80 -10.60 26.48
N PHE A 262 -5.54 -10.81 25.19
CA PHE A 262 -4.69 -9.93 24.40
C PHE A 262 -5.27 -8.52 24.29
N ASN A 263 -6.57 -8.39 24.01
CA ASN A 263 -7.21 -7.08 23.94
C ASN A 263 -7.16 -6.32 25.28
N LYS A 264 -7.26 -7.03 26.40
CA LYS A 264 -7.06 -6.45 27.74
C LYS A 264 -5.64 -5.94 27.92
N GLU A 265 -4.64 -6.78 27.61
CA GLU A 265 -3.22 -6.45 27.74
C GLU A 265 -2.84 -5.25 26.87
N MET A 266 -3.21 -5.26 25.58
CA MET A 266 -3.00 -4.12 24.68
C MET A 266 -3.58 -2.83 25.27
N ARG A 267 -4.82 -2.86 25.76
CA ARG A 267 -5.47 -1.67 26.32
C ARG A 267 -4.80 -1.17 27.60
N GLU A 268 -4.37 -2.07 28.48
CA GLU A 268 -3.79 -1.72 29.78
C GLU A 268 -2.33 -1.25 29.67
N LEU A 269 -1.61 -1.72 28.65
CA LEU A 269 -0.19 -1.40 28.46
C LEU A 269 0.07 -0.34 27.38
N ASP A 270 -0.91 0.04 26.54
CA ASP A 270 -0.67 0.98 25.44
C ASP A 270 -0.05 2.31 25.90
N ASP A 271 -0.61 2.90 26.97
CA ASP A 271 -0.18 4.21 27.49
C ASP A 271 1.23 4.17 28.14
N SER A 272 1.75 2.98 28.47
CA SER A 272 3.11 2.78 29.00
C SER A 272 4.10 2.18 27.97
N GLN A 273 3.61 1.88 26.76
CA GLN A 273 4.41 1.35 25.66
C GLN A 273 4.45 2.35 24.51
N ALA A 274 3.70 2.11 23.44
CA ALA A 274 3.82 2.84 22.19
C ALA A 274 2.71 3.85 21.93
N GLU A 275 1.71 3.97 22.83
CA GLU A 275 0.55 4.86 22.69
C GLU A 275 -0.16 4.74 21.32
N MET A 276 -0.20 3.53 20.74
CA MET A 276 -0.69 3.28 19.38
C MET A 276 -2.14 3.75 19.20
N ARG A 277 -2.97 3.61 20.23
CA ARG A 277 -4.38 4.04 20.19
C ARG A 277 -4.51 5.55 19.97
N THR A 278 -3.61 6.36 20.52
CA THR A 278 -3.73 7.82 20.47
C THR A 278 -2.78 8.49 19.49
N LYS A 279 -1.63 7.87 19.19
CA LYS A 279 -0.58 8.45 18.33
C LYS A 279 -0.33 7.65 17.05
N GLY A 280 -0.79 6.40 16.98
CA GLY A 280 -0.41 5.49 15.90
C GLY A 280 1.11 5.27 15.88
N THR A 281 1.63 4.83 14.73
CA THR A 281 3.08 4.58 14.64
C THR A 281 3.91 5.86 14.61
N ALA A 282 3.33 7.03 14.30
CA ALA A 282 4.01 8.33 14.35
C ALA A 282 4.68 8.63 15.71
N HIS A 283 4.27 7.94 16.78
CA HIS A 283 4.97 7.92 18.07
C HIS A 283 6.49 7.69 17.93
N ILE A 284 6.90 6.86 16.98
CA ILE A 284 8.30 6.46 16.76
C ILE A 284 9.16 7.65 16.31
N THR A 285 8.60 8.70 15.69
CA THR A 285 9.39 9.87 15.23
C THR A 285 10.15 10.54 16.37
N ASN A 286 9.52 10.65 17.54
CA ASN A 286 10.13 11.17 18.76
C ASN A 286 11.36 10.35 19.15
N ILE A 287 11.18 9.04 19.26
CA ILE A 287 12.22 8.10 19.68
C ILE A 287 13.37 8.13 18.69
N MET A 288 13.09 8.11 17.38
CA MET A 288 14.14 8.09 16.38
C MET A 288 14.99 9.36 16.41
N ASN A 289 14.38 10.53 16.68
CA ASN A 289 15.15 11.76 16.83
C ASN A 289 15.99 11.79 18.12
N ASP A 290 15.44 11.31 19.25
CA ASP A 290 16.12 11.33 20.56
C ASP A 290 17.36 10.40 20.60
N TYR A 291 17.41 9.38 19.74
CA TYR A 291 18.49 8.40 19.66
C TYR A 291 19.38 8.55 18.40
N ASP A 292 19.30 9.68 17.69
CA ASP A 292 20.07 9.93 16.46
C ASP A 292 19.84 8.88 15.33
N LEU A 293 18.61 8.35 15.25
CA LEU A 293 18.18 7.34 14.28
C LEU A 293 17.22 7.87 13.20
N LEU A 294 16.72 9.10 13.31
CA LEU A 294 15.80 9.72 12.35
C LEU A 294 16.56 10.20 11.10
N PRO A 295 16.28 9.68 9.90
CA PRO A 295 16.92 10.17 8.69
C PRO A 295 16.57 11.64 8.42
N VAL A 296 17.60 12.47 8.31
CA VAL A 296 17.46 13.88 7.95
C VAL A 296 18.40 14.20 6.79
N ASN A 297 17.85 14.91 5.79
CA ASN A 297 18.54 15.32 4.57
C ASN A 297 19.28 14.15 3.89
N ASN A 298 18.53 13.18 3.36
CA ASN A 298 19.07 11.95 2.74
C ASN A 298 20.02 11.16 3.64
N PHE A 299 19.62 10.91 4.90
CA PHE A 299 20.42 10.16 5.88
C PHE A 299 21.77 10.82 6.26
N LYS A 300 22.06 12.06 5.83
CA LYS A 300 23.26 12.81 6.24
C LYS A 300 23.34 12.97 7.77
N LEU A 301 22.18 13.18 8.41
CA LEU A 301 22.06 13.31 9.85
C LEU A 301 21.05 12.29 10.41
N GLY A 302 21.17 12.02 11.72
CA GLY A 302 20.29 11.13 12.48
C GLY A 302 19.28 11.84 13.37
N SER A 303 19.34 13.17 13.44
CA SER A 303 18.47 14.00 14.26
C SER A 303 18.49 15.44 13.74
N HIS A 304 17.50 16.23 14.15
CA HIS A 304 17.45 17.66 13.86
C HIS A 304 16.70 18.42 14.95
N THR A 305 17.11 19.67 15.22
CA THR A 305 16.49 20.48 16.27
C THR A 305 15.03 20.85 15.97
N ASP A 306 14.64 20.88 14.69
CA ASP A 306 13.26 21.14 14.25
C ASP A 306 12.39 19.87 14.15
N ALA A 307 12.91 18.68 14.47
CA ALA A 307 12.13 17.43 14.38
C ALA A 307 10.91 17.43 15.31
N ASP A 308 10.95 18.21 16.39
CA ASP A 308 9.83 18.40 17.32
C ASP A 308 8.55 18.91 16.65
N LYS A 309 8.67 19.66 15.55
CA LYS A 309 7.53 20.16 14.74
C LYS A 309 6.76 19.05 14.03
N ILE A 310 7.36 17.88 13.85
CA ILE A 310 6.73 16.69 13.23
C ILE A 310 6.68 15.51 14.21
N HIS A 311 6.79 15.76 15.51
CA HIS A 311 6.57 14.74 16.52
C HIS A 311 5.09 14.36 16.63
N SER A 312 4.84 13.15 17.12
CA SER A 312 3.50 12.57 17.27
C SER A 312 2.50 13.44 18.03
N ASN A 313 2.95 14.19 19.05
CA ASN A 313 2.09 15.09 19.82
C ASN A 313 1.49 16.20 18.96
N ILE A 314 2.23 16.71 17.96
CA ILE A 314 1.74 17.74 17.04
C ILE A 314 0.55 17.21 16.25
N TYR A 315 0.68 16.01 15.68
CA TYR A 315 -0.41 15.36 14.95
C TYR A 315 -1.61 15.05 15.86
N LYS A 316 -1.35 14.47 17.04
CA LYS A 316 -2.39 14.12 18.02
C LYS A 316 -3.19 15.33 18.50
N GLU A 317 -2.53 16.44 18.81
CA GLU A 317 -3.17 17.61 19.41
C GLU A 317 -3.86 18.50 18.38
N LYS A 318 -3.33 18.59 17.16
CA LYS A 318 -3.81 19.54 16.14
C LYS A 318 -4.60 18.93 15.00
N TYR A 319 -4.36 17.67 14.64
CA TYR A 319 -4.84 17.11 13.37
C TYR A 319 -5.67 15.82 13.52
N PHE A 320 -5.31 14.89 14.40
CA PHE A 320 -6.04 13.63 14.53
C PHE A 320 -7.44 13.81 15.08
N THR A 321 -8.43 13.23 14.41
CA THR A 321 -9.85 13.46 14.69
C THR A 321 -10.59 12.26 15.28
N GLN A 322 -9.95 11.09 15.38
CA GLN A 322 -10.63 9.82 15.75
C GLN A 322 -11.32 9.93 17.11
N GLY A 323 -10.62 10.46 18.12
CA GLY A 323 -11.08 10.49 19.52
C GLY A 323 -11.44 9.11 20.12
N MET A 324 -11.24 8.01 19.39
CA MET A 324 -11.72 6.67 19.72
C MET A 324 -10.82 5.57 19.10
N PRO A 325 -10.90 4.32 19.59
CA PRO A 325 -10.19 3.18 19.00
C PRO A 325 -10.54 2.98 17.50
N ASP A 326 -9.51 2.90 16.66
CA ASP A 326 -9.63 2.88 15.19
C ASP A 326 -8.61 1.92 14.55
N GLY A 327 -9.10 0.84 13.96
CA GLY A 327 -8.30 -0.23 13.37
C GLY A 327 -8.77 -0.61 11.98
N CYS A 328 -7.85 -1.11 11.15
CA CYS A 328 -8.13 -1.52 9.77
C CYS A 328 -8.99 -2.80 9.63
N TRP A 329 -9.29 -3.50 10.72
CA TRP A 329 -10.08 -4.72 10.73
C TRP A 329 -11.01 -4.77 11.95
N ILE A 330 -12.16 -5.44 11.78
CA ILE A 330 -13.18 -5.62 12.81
C ILE A 330 -12.57 -6.27 14.06
N GLY A 331 -12.70 -5.60 15.20
CA GLY A 331 -12.22 -6.10 16.51
C GLY A 331 -10.74 -5.84 16.80
N CYS A 332 -10.02 -5.12 15.93
CA CYS A 332 -8.61 -4.80 16.16
C CYS A 332 -8.43 -3.73 17.25
N ASN A 333 -7.93 -4.14 18.42
CA ASN A 333 -7.69 -3.26 19.57
C ASN A 333 -6.33 -2.55 19.56
N MET A 334 -5.40 -2.93 18.66
CA MET A 334 -4.18 -2.13 18.43
C MET A 334 -4.51 -0.68 18.10
N SER A 335 -5.61 -0.47 17.36
CA SER A 335 -6.18 0.84 17.11
C SER A 335 -5.19 1.89 16.59
N CYS A 336 -4.22 1.44 15.79
CA CYS A 336 -3.10 2.26 15.30
C CYS A 336 -3.50 3.19 14.17
N ALA A 337 -4.65 3.00 13.52
CA ALA A 337 -5.04 3.81 12.38
C ALA A 337 -5.37 5.24 12.85
N LYS A 338 -4.71 6.21 12.24
CA LYS A 338 -4.97 7.65 12.44
C LYS A 338 -5.40 8.29 11.13
N GLY A 339 -5.76 9.56 11.21
CA GLY A 339 -6.28 10.30 10.08
C GLY A 339 -6.88 11.62 10.49
N VAL A 340 -6.99 12.49 9.49
CA VAL A 340 -7.36 13.89 9.58
C VAL A 340 -8.62 14.07 8.73
N ASP A 341 -9.77 14.24 9.38
CA ASP A 341 -11.02 14.48 8.68
C ASP A 341 -11.08 15.94 8.18
N ASN A 342 -11.68 16.15 7.00
CA ASN A 342 -11.93 17.47 6.42
C ASN A 342 -10.67 18.33 6.18
N TYR A 343 -9.52 17.70 5.91
CA TYR A 343 -8.29 18.40 5.57
C TYR A 343 -8.47 19.17 4.26
N LEU A 344 -8.17 20.48 4.26
CA LEU A 344 -8.28 21.32 3.07
C LEU A 344 -7.01 21.19 2.21
N ILE A 345 -7.14 20.59 1.04
CA ILE A 345 -6.03 20.47 0.08
C ILE A 345 -5.69 21.84 -0.49
N ARG A 346 -4.39 22.16 -0.58
CA ARG A 346 -3.89 23.49 -0.95
C ARG A 346 -3.34 23.54 -2.38
N SER A 347 -2.84 22.42 -2.87
CA SER A 347 -2.11 22.30 -4.13
C SER A 347 -2.67 21.18 -5.01
N GLY A 348 -2.20 21.07 -6.24
CA GLY A 348 -2.54 19.98 -7.15
C GLY A 348 -3.99 19.98 -7.67
N PRO A 349 -4.42 18.87 -8.30
CA PRO A 349 -5.73 18.78 -8.96
C PRO A 349 -6.93 18.83 -8.00
N TYR A 350 -6.73 18.56 -6.71
CA TYR A 350 -7.79 18.57 -5.69
C TYR A 350 -7.72 19.82 -4.79
N ALA A 351 -6.99 20.86 -5.19
CA ALA A 351 -6.88 22.10 -4.42
C ALA A 351 -8.26 22.71 -4.13
N GLY A 352 -8.51 23.04 -2.85
CA GLY A 352 -9.79 23.57 -2.37
C GLY A 352 -10.77 22.50 -1.89
N GLU A 353 -10.49 21.21 -2.12
CA GLU A 353 -11.33 20.12 -1.62
C GLU A 353 -11.02 19.75 -0.17
N LYS A 354 -12.04 19.25 0.53
CA LYS A 354 -11.93 18.70 1.88
C LYS A 354 -11.92 17.18 1.81
N VAL A 355 -10.86 16.58 2.31
CA VAL A 355 -10.64 15.13 2.21
C VAL A 355 -10.36 14.50 3.57
N LEU A 356 -10.51 13.18 3.64
CA LEU A 356 -9.93 12.37 4.71
C LEU A 356 -8.51 11.99 4.31
N VAL A 357 -7.54 12.31 5.16
CA VAL A 357 -6.17 11.81 5.02
C VAL A 357 -5.94 10.75 6.09
N GLU A 358 -5.46 9.57 5.72
CA GLU A 358 -5.08 8.54 6.71
C GLU A 358 -3.62 8.66 7.14
N GLY A 359 -3.33 8.32 8.39
CA GLY A 359 -1.99 8.49 8.98
C GLY A 359 -1.71 9.95 9.39
N PRO A 360 -0.44 10.39 9.38
CA PRO A 360 0.71 9.63 8.87
C PRO A 360 1.13 8.48 9.79
N GLU A 361 1.68 7.42 9.20
CA GLU A 361 2.49 6.43 9.90
C GLU A 361 3.92 6.98 10.11
N TYR A 362 4.74 6.36 10.97
CA TYR A 362 6.13 6.78 11.21
C TYR A 362 6.93 6.96 9.92
N GLU A 363 6.94 5.91 9.11
CA GLU A 363 7.67 5.85 7.84
C GLU A 363 7.23 7.00 6.92
N THR A 364 5.94 7.29 6.87
CA THR A 364 5.40 8.43 6.11
C THR A 364 5.86 9.76 6.69
N THR A 365 5.84 9.94 8.02
CA THR A 365 6.28 11.19 8.65
C THR A 365 7.74 11.51 8.35
N SER A 366 8.63 10.52 8.42
CA SER A 366 10.05 10.73 8.06
C SER A 366 10.23 10.91 6.55
N SER A 367 9.57 10.07 5.75
CA SER A 367 9.71 10.07 4.28
C SER A 367 9.18 11.35 3.64
N LEU A 368 8.07 11.89 4.16
CA LEU A 368 7.41 13.10 3.68
C LEU A 368 7.68 14.28 4.63
N GLY A 369 8.92 14.34 5.12
CA GLY A 369 9.34 15.33 6.11
C GLY A 369 10.85 15.37 6.26
N SER A 370 11.38 14.76 7.32
CA SER A 370 12.77 14.90 7.75
C SER A 370 13.79 14.51 6.70
N ILE A 371 13.54 13.45 5.92
CA ILE A 371 14.49 13.02 4.87
C ILE A 371 14.71 14.10 3.80
N MET A 372 13.71 14.96 3.58
CA MET A 372 13.75 16.11 2.67
C MET A 372 14.17 17.42 3.37
N GLY A 373 14.43 17.39 4.68
CA GLY A 373 14.69 18.60 5.48
C GLY A 373 13.45 19.46 5.71
N ILE A 374 12.24 18.87 5.60
CA ILE A 374 10.97 19.57 5.74
C ILE A 374 10.33 19.19 7.07
N PHE A 375 10.21 20.16 7.98
CA PHE A 375 9.63 19.96 9.31
C PHE A 375 8.27 20.67 9.42
N ASN A 376 7.35 20.28 8.53
CA ASN A 376 6.02 20.87 8.41
C ASN A 376 4.93 19.79 8.36
N PRO A 377 4.07 19.66 9.39
CA PRO A 377 3.03 18.63 9.42
C PRO A 377 2.00 18.77 8.30
N ASP A 378 1.68 20.00 7.84
CA ASP A 378 0.75 20.20 6.71
C ASP A 378 1.31 19.66 5.40
N PHE A 379 2.61 19.84 5.15
CA PHE A 379 3.27 19.23 3.99
C PHE A 379 3.21 17.70 4.06
N THR A 380 3.48 17.11 5.23
CA THR A 380 3.41 15.66 5.42
C THR A 380 2.01 15.12 5.17
N ILE A 381 0.97 15.77 5.73
CA ILE A 381 -0.43 15.35 5.57
C ILE A 381 -0.86 15.43 4.11
N GLU A 382 -0.63 16.58 3.46
CA GLU A 382 -1.02 16.77 2.06
C GLU A 382 -0.24 15.85 1.10
N SER A 383 1.06 15.67 1.33
CA SER A 383 1.88 14.77 0.50
C SER A 383 1.44 13.31 0.68
N ASN A 384 1.05 12.92 1.90
CA ASN A 384 0.55 11.57 2.16
C ASN A 384 -0.78 11.32 1.44
N PHE A 385 -1.70 12.29 1.47
CA PHE A 385 -2.93 12.23 0.68
C PHE A 385 -2.62 11.99 -0.80
N TYR A 386 -1.67 12.74 -1.36
CA TYR A 386 -1.28 12.59 -2.75
C TYR A 386 -0.56 11.27 -3.06
N CYS A 387 0.24 10.75 -2.13
CA CYS A 387 0.82 9.41 -2.28
C CYS A 387 -0.27 8.33 -2.33
N ASP A 388 -1.24 8.36 -1.42
CA ASP A 388 -2.38 7.43 -1.44
C ASP A 388 -3.23 7.58 -2.71
N THR A 389 -3.51 8.83 -3.09
CA THR A 389 -4.31 9.18 -4.27
C THR A 389 -3.68 8.70 -5.57
N TYR A 390 -2.40 8.99 -5.75
CA TYR A 390 -1.64 8.65 -6.95
C TYR A 390 -1.09 7.21 -6.93
N GLY A 391 -1.18 6.52 -5.79
CA GLY A 391 -0.67 5.17 -5.63
C GLY A 391 0.86 5.13 -5.65
N ILE A 392 1.51 5.97 -4.85
CA ILE A 392 2.98 6.05 -4.72
C ILE A 392 3.41 5.59 -3.32
N CYS A 393 4.44 4.74 -3.27
CA CYS A 393 5.08 4.37 -2.01
C CYS A 393 5.73 5.59 -1.32
N THR A 394 5.24 5.96 -0.12
CA THR A 394 5.79 7.09 0.64
C THR A 394 7.27 6.93 0.95
N ILE A 395 7.71 5.73 1.35
CA ILE A 395 9.11 5.42 1.68
C ILE A 395 10.01 5.59 0.47
N SER A 396 9.65 4.96 -0.65
CA SER A 396 10.46 5.03 -1.87
C SER A 396 10.52 6.48 -2.37
N TRP A 397 9.38 7.17 -2.38
CA TRP A 397 9.31 8.58 -2.76
C TRP A 397 10.16 9.49 -1.88
N GLY A 398 10.08 9.33 -0.56
CA GLY A 398 10.87 10.11 0.39
C GLY A 398 12.37 9.97 0.17
N THR A 399 12.84 8.73 0.03
CA THR A 399 14.25 8.44 -0.20
C THR A 399 14.73 8.88 -1.58
N ILE A 400 13.89 8.77 -2.63
CA ILE A 400 14.16 9.36 -3.94
C ILE A 400 14.33 10.88 -3.81
N MET A 401 13.42 11.56 -3.12
CA MET A 401 13.52 13.01 -2.93
C MET A 401 14.77 13.41 -2.15
N GLY A 402 15.13 12.65 -1.11
CA GLY A 402 16.41 12.83 -0.41
C GLY A 402 17.60 12.78 -1.38
N PHE A 403 17.68 11.71 -2.17
CA PHE A 403 18.75 11.53 -3.18
C PHE A 403 18.75 12.65 -4.22
N LEU A 404 17.59 13.03 -4.76
CA LEU A 404 17.46 14.11 -5.74
C LEU A 404 17.89 15.46 -5.14
N MET A 405 17.54 15.71 -3.88
CA MET A 405 17.90 16.94 -3.20
C MET A 405 19.40 17.05 -2.93
N GLU A 406 20.04 15.94 -2.55
CA GLU A 406 21.49 15.91 -2.40
C GLU A 406 22.21 16.03 -3.75
N CYS A 407 21.69 15.40 -4.81
CA CYS A 407 22.20 15.59 -6.17
C CYS A 407 22.12 17.05 -6.62
N PHE A 408 21.06 17.77 -6.25
CA PHE A 408 20.92 19.19 -6.57
C PHE A 408 21.94 20.05 -5.81
N GLU A 409 22.12 19.82 -4.50
CA GLU A 409 23.14 20.52 -3.71
C GLU A 409 24.57 20.24 -4.20
N ALA A 410 24.83 19.03 -4.70
CA ALA A 410 26.11 18.64 -5.27
C ALA A 410 26.34 19.14 -6.72
N GLY A 411 25.37 19.83 -7.33
CA GLY A 411 25.45 20.33 -8.71
C GLY A 411 25.28 19.26 -9.80
N ILE A 412 24.90 18.02 -9.44
CA ILE A 412 24.56 16.94 -10.37
C ILE A 412 23.19 17.21 -11.00
N LEU A 413 22.26 17.77 -10.22
CA LEU A 413 21.03 18.35 -10.75
C LEU A 413 21.09 19.88 -10.65
N ASN A 414 20.30 20.53 -11.50
CA ASN A 414 20.13 21.98 -11.54
C ASN A 414 18.77 22.30 -12.14
N GLU A 415 18.35 23.56 -12.12
CA GLU A 415 17.05 23.99 -12.63
C GLU A 415 16.81 23.60 -14.10
N GLU A 416 17.84 23.59 -14.95
CA GLU A 416 17.69 23.16 -16.34
C GLU A 416 17.31 21.67 -16.42
N ARG A 417 18.04 20.81 -15.70
CA ARG A 417 17.83 19.35 -15.69
C ARG A 417 16.52 18.94 -15.02
N THR A 418 16.04 19.73 -14.06
CA THR A 418 14.81 19.46 -13.30
C THR A 418 13.57 20.14 -13.88
N GLY A 419 13.68 20.85 -15.00
CA GLY A 419 12.55 21.56 -15.62
C GLY A 419 12.11 22.81 -14.85
N GLY A 420 13.04 23.46 -14.14
CA GLY A 420 12.85 24.69 -13.37
C GLY A 420 12.71 24.49 -11.87
N LEU A 421 12.67 23.25 -11.39
CA LEU A 421 12.47 22.95 -9.98
C LEU A 421 13.77 23.09 -9.17
N LYS A 422 13.73 23.89 -8.11
CA LYS A 422 14.83 24.03 -7.14
C LYS A 422 14.73 22.94 -6.08
N LEU A 423 15.34 21.79 -6.34
CA LEU A 423 15.28 20.63 -5.45
C LEU A 423 16.34 20.71 -4.35
N ASN A 424 16.45 21.80 -3.59
CA ASN A 424 17.31 21.83 -2.39
C ASN A 424 16.55 21.31 -1.16
N PHE A 425 17.26 20.84 -0.12
CA PHE A 425 16.61 20.43 1.12
C PHE A 425 15.76 21.57 1.71
N GLY A 426 14.62 21.19 2.29
CA GLY A 426 13.63 22.11 2.86
C GLY A 426 12.65 22.73 1.85
N ASN A 427 12.83 22.53 0.54
CA ASN A 427 11.93 23.09 -0.46
C ASN A 427 10.65 22.24 -0.66
N ALA A 428 9.66 22.49 0.19
CA ALA A 428 8.39 21.77 0.19
C ALA A 428 7.57 21.96 -1.10
N ASP A 429 7.55 23.17 -1.66
CA ASP A 429 6.73 23.47 -2.86
C ASP A 429 7.28 22.74 -4.09
N ALA A 430 8.61 22.71 -4.26
CA ALA A 430 9.23 21.98 -5.36
C ALA A 430 9.06 20.46 -5.22
N ALA A 431 9.10 19.93 -3.98
CA ALA A 431 8.86 18.51 -3.71
C ALA A 431 7.40 18.12 -4.03
N MET A 432 6.43 18.95 -3.64
CA MET A 432 5.01 18.72 -3.94
C MET A 432 4.73 18.79 -5.44
N GLU A 433 5.27 19.80 -6.14
CA GLU A 433 5.11 19.92 -7.59
C GLU A 433 5.69 18.71 -8.33
N LEU A 434 6.87 18.23 -7.92
CA LEU A 434 7.45 17.04 -8.53
C LEU A 434 6.59 15.79 -8.30
N LEU A 435 5.96 15.65 -7.13
CA LEU A 435 5.01 14.56 -6.86
C LEU A 435 3.82 14.57 -7.84
N HIS A 436 3.27 15.76 -8.14
CA HIS A 436 2.22 15.90 -9.17
C HIS A 436 2.72 15.55 -10.57
N LEU A 437 3.94 15.97 -10.92
CA LEU A 437 4.55 15.65 -12.22
C LEU A 437 4.83 14.16 -12.39
N VAL A 438 5.20 13.45 -11.31
CA VAL A 438 5.32 11.98 -11.32
C VAL A 438 3.98 11.33 -11.64
N ALA A 439 2.90 11.78 -10.99
CA ALA A 439 1.57 11.24 -11.23
C ALA A 439 1.10 11.44 -12.67
N LYS A 440 1.34 12.62 -13.24
CA LYS A 440 1.03 12.94 -14.64
C LYS A 440 1.98 12.27 -15.64
N GLY A 441 3.14 11.81 -15.18
CA GLY A 441 4.22 11.37 -16.07
C GLY A 441 4.70 12.51 -16.97
N GLU A 442 5.01 13.68 -16.41
CA GLU A 442 5.43 14.86 -17.18
C GLU A 442 6.83 15.34 -16.78
N GLY A 443 7.58 15.85 -17.76
CA GLY A 443 8.91 16.45 -17.54
C GLY A 443 9.85 15.57 -16.72
N PHE A 444 10.46 16.15 -15.68
CA PHE A 444 11.34 15.45 -14.76
C PHE A 444 10.61 14.41 -13.88
N GLY A 445 9.28 14.47 -13.78
CA GLY A 445 8.46 13.48 -13.06
C GLY A 445 8.59 12.06 -13.63
N LYS A 446 8.71 11.91 -14.96
CA LYS A 446 8.99 10.60 -15.60
C LYS A 446 10.30 9.98 -15.12
N ILE A 447 11.28 10.82 -14.80
CA ILE A 447 12.62 10.42 -14.39
C ILE A 447 12.60 10.13 -12.87
N ALA A 448 12.04 11.03 -12.07
CA ALA A 448 11.98 10.90 -10.62
C ALA A 448 11.29 9.61 -10.15
N GLY A 449 10.25 9.15 -10.86
CA GLY A 449 9.51 7.93 -10.52
C GLY A 449 10.24 6.59 -10.75
N MET A 450 11.51 6.58 -11.18
CA MET A 450 12.23 5.35 -11.54
C MET A 450 12.85 4.58 -10.35
N GLY A 451 12.99 5.20 -9.19
CA GLY A 451 13.76 4.65 -8.06
C GLY A 451 15.25 5.01 -8.12
N VAL A 452 15.90 5.07 -6.96
CA VAL A 452 17.28 5.56 -6.77
C VAL A 452 18.27 4.78 -7.63
N ARG A 453 18.15 3.45 -7.71
CA ARG A 453 19.04 2.62 -8.54
C ARG A 453 19.03 3.04 -10.00
N LYS A 454 17.83 3.21 -10.57
CA LYS A 454 17.65 3.55 -11.99
C LYS A 454 17.96 5.02 -12.26
N LEU A 455 17.74 5.90 -11.27
CA LEU A 455 18.19 7.29 -11.31
C LEU A 455 19.72 7.39 -11.39
N LYS A 456 20.47 6.65 -10.56
CA LYS A 456 21.94 6.60 -10.62
C LYS A 456 22.43 6.21 -12.03
N GLN A 457 21.88 5.13 -12.59
CA GLN A 457 22.20 4.67 -13.94
C GLN A 457 21.89 5.74 -14.99
N TYR A 458 20.71 6.36 -14.92
CA TYR A 458 20.31 7.40 -15.86
C TYR A 458 21.22 8.63 -15.78
N PHE A 459 21.59 9.10 -14.59
CA PHE A 459 22.49 10.25 -14.42
C PHE A 459 23.92 9.95 -14.89
N GLU A 460 24.41 8.72 -14.69
CA GLU A 460 25.69 8.26 -15.21
C GLU A 460 25.69 8.23 -16.76
N GLU A 461 24.66 7.64 -17.38
CA GLU A 461 24.50 7.62 -18.84
C GLU A 461 24.44 9.02 -19.46
N LYS A 462 23.90 10.00 -18.72
CA LYS A 462 23.87 11.41 -19.14
C LYS A 462 25.16 12.18 -18.85
N GLY A 463 26.11 11.59 -18.12
CA GLY A 463 27.35 12.25 -17.71
C GLY A 463 27.13 13.42 -16.74
N TRP A 464 26.10 13.35 -15.89
CA TRP A 464 25.70 14.46 -15.02
C TRP A 464 26.42 14.53 -13.68
N GLY A 465 27.00 13.43 -13.20
CA GLY A 465 27.69 13.36 -11.91
C GLY A 465 28.68 12.19 -11.83
N ASP A 466 29.53 12.20 -10.80
CA ASP A 466 30.46 11.09 -10.52
C ASP A 466 29.69 9.84 -10.06
N PRO A 467 29.80 8.69 -10.76
CA PRO A 467 29.12 7.45 -10.39
C PRO A 467 29.41 7.00 -8.97
N LYS A 468 30.65 7.21 -8.50
CA LYS A 468 31.03 6.83 -7.14
C LYS A 468 30.29 7.66 -6.10
N PHE A 469 30.30 8.99 -6.25
CA PHE A 469 29.53 9.87 -5.38
C PHE A 469 28.04 9.51 -5.35
N MET A 470 27.42 9.33 -6.53
CA MET A 470 26.00 8.95 -6.60
C MET A 470 25.71 7.60 -5.93
N GLN A 471 26.65 6.65 -6.01
CA GLN A 471 26.56 5.38 -5.30
C GLN A 471 26.64 5.54 -3.78
N ASP A 472 27.49 6.45 -3.29
CA ASP A 472 27.68 6.69 -1.84
C ASP A 472 26.45 7.34 -1.19
N ILE A 473 25.74 8.22 -1.92
CA ILE A 473 24.54 8.92 -1.40
C ILE A 473 23.21 8.23 -1.77
N GLY A 474 23.25 7.23 -2.65
CA GLY A 474 22.06 6.53 -3.14
C GLY A 474 21.59 5.44 -2.19
N MET A 475 20.70 5.80 -1.26
CA MET A 475 20.24 4.94 -0.15
C MET A 475 19.25 3.84 -0.58
N GLU A 476 19.76 2.79 -1.22
CA GLU A 476 19.02 1.58 -1.61
C GLU A 476 19.82 0.30 -1.39
N ASN A 477 19.11 -0.82 -1.21
CA ASN A 477 19.70 -2.16 -1.27
C ASN A 477 18.84 -3.05 -2.16
N LYS A 478 19.50 -3.77 -3.08
CA LYS A 478 18.84 -4.59 -4.12
C LYS A 478 17.80 -3.84 -4.96
N GLY A 479 17.85 -2.51 -5.00
CA GLY A 479 17.03 -1.64 -5.84
C GLY A 479 15.87 -1.04 -5.08
N LEU A 480 15.72 -1.41 -3.81
CA LEU A 480 14.66 -0.93 -2.93
C LEU A 480 15.25 0.12 -1.99
N GLU A 481 14.65 1.30 -1.96
CA GLU A 481 15.05 2.40 -1.08
C GLU A 481 14.98 1.99 0.39
N TYR A 482 15.89 2.49 1.23
CA TYR A 482 15.86 2.20 2.66
C TYR A 482 14.57 2.67 3.33
N SER A 483 14.12 1.89 4.31
CA SER A 483 13.18 2.34 5.34
C SER A 483 13.79 3.48 6.14
N GLN A 484 12.95 4.23 6.84
CA GLN A 484 13.35 5.48 7.46
C GLN A 484 14.08 5.28 8.79
N TYR A 485 15.20 4.54 8.81
CA TYR A 485 16.02 4.32 9.99
C TYR A 485 17.50 4.48 9.65
N VAL A 486 18.22 5.34 10.38
CA VAL A 486 19.67 5.42 10.26
C VAL A 486 20.28 4.20 10.95
N SER A 487 20.91 3.31 10.18
CA SER A 487 21.39 2.01 10.67
C SER A 487 22.71 2.06 11.48
N LYS A 488 23.02 3.18 12.15
CA LYS A 488 24.28 3.37 12.90
C LYS A 488 24.41 2.38 14.06
N GLU A 489 23.29 1.97 14.65
CA GLU A 489 23.28 1.12 15.84
C GLU A 489 22.86 -0.34 15.55
N SER A 490 22.30 -0.63 14.36
CA SER A 490 21.92 -2.00 13.99
C SER A 490 21.74 -2.21 12.48
N LEU A 491 22.39 -3.24 11.94
CA LEU A 491 22.21 -3.73 10.56
C LEU A 491 20.80 -4.29 10.30
N ALA A 492 20.05 -4.67 11.35
CA ALA A 492 18.71 -5.24 11.20
C ALA A 492 17.66 -4.22 10.70
N GLN A 493 17.97 -2.92 10.72
CA GLN A 493 17.05 -1.83 10.36
C GLN A 493 17.04 -1.47 8.86
N GLN A 494 17.86 -2.11 8.02
CA GLN A 494 18.02 -1.74 6.61
C GLN A 494 16.92 -2.27 5.65
N GLY A 495 15.99 -3.10 6.14
CA GLY A 495 15.02 -3.81 5.30
C GLY A 495 13.55 -3.75 5.74
N GLY A 496 13.21 -2.85 6.68
CA GLY A 496 11.89 -2.74 7.31
C GLY A 496 10.73 -2.42 6.39
#